data_AF-A0A9Q3BPM3-F1
#
_entry.id   AF-A0A9Q3BPM3-F1
#
_cell.length_a   1.000
_cell.length_b   1.000
_cell.length_c   1.000
_cell.angle_alpha   90.00
_cell.angle_beta   90.00
_cell.angle_gamma   90.00
#
_symmetry.space_group_name_H-M   'P 1'
#
loop_
_entity.id
_entity.type
_entity.pdbx_description
1 polymer ?
#
loop_
_entity_poly.entity_id
_entity_poly.type
_entity_poly.pdbx_seq_one_letter_code
_entity_poly.pdbx_strand_id
1 'polypeptide(L)'
;MIQTMEDIIRRFCAYGMEYKYHEGYTHDCFTLLPAVQLSYNTIQHSTTGKSPSLLEKGWNPLFPVDHLKKKLLTIHPTAKDFGDM
;
A
#
# COMPACT_ATOMS: atom_id res chain seq x y z
N MET A 1 -3.12 -12.45 13.07
CA MET A 1 -4.18 -11.57 12.52
C MET A 1 -3.90 -10.17 13.01
N ILE A 2 -3.75 -9.21 12.11
CA ILE A 2 -3.57 -7.80 12.48
C ILE A 2 -4.96 -7.27 12.83
N GLN A 3 -5.15 -6.82 14.06
CA GLN A 3 -6.46 -6.38 14.56
C GLN A 3 -6.63 -4.86 14.54
N THR A 4 -5.55 -4.10 14.70
CA THR A 4 -5.60 -2.64 14.78
C THR A 4 -4.38 -2.01 14.13
N MET A 5 -4.48 -0.71 13.80
CA MET A 5 -3.34 0.09 13.33
C MET A 5 -2.17 0.06 14.33
N GLU A 6 -2.48 0.09 15.63
CA GLU A 6 -1.47 0.01 16.69
C GLU A 6 -0.68 -1.30 16.63
N ASP A 7 -1.34 -2.43 16.36
CA ASP A 7 -0.67 -3.72 16.20
C ASP A 7 0.26 -3.73 14.97
N ILE A 8 -0.13 -3.05 13.88
CA ILE A 8 0.76 -2.85 12.71
C ILE A 8 1.96 -2.02 13.10
N ILE A 9 1.76 -0.86 13.72
CA ILE A 9 2.85 0.05 14.10
C ILE A 9 3.81 -0.67 15.05
N ARG A 10 3.29 -1.42 16.04
CA ARG A 10 4.11 -2.16 16.99
C ARG A 10 4.99 -3.21 16.30
N ARG A 11 4.42 -3.97 15.35
CA ARG A 11 5.18 -4.94 14.54
C ARG A 11 6.18 -4.26 13.63
N PHE A 12 5.81 -3.13 13.06
CA PHE A 12 6.66 -2.35 12.17
C PHE A 12 7.87 -1.78 12.93
N CYS A 13 7.65 -1.16 14.08
CA CYS A 13 8.73 -0.65 14.95
C CYS A 13 9.61 -1.78 15.52
N ALA A 14 9.08 -3.01 15.66
CA ALA A 14 9.87 -4.15 16.10
C ALA A 14 10.93 -4.61 15.09
N TYR A 15 10.82 -4.23 13.81
CA TYR A 15 11.86 -4.52 12.80
C TYR A 15 13.11 -3.63 12.94
N GLY A 16 13.08 -2.63 13.82
CA GLY A 16 14.18 -1.69 14.04
C GLY A 16 14.00 -0.37 13.29
N MET A 17 14.89 0.58 13.59
CA MET A 17 14.83 1.94 13.02
C MET A 17 15.25 1.99 11.54
N GLU A 18 16.05 1.02 11.09
CA GLU A 18 16.57 0.95 9.74
C GLU A 18 16.17 -0.38 9.09
N TYR A 19 15.47 -0.30 7.96
CA TYR A 19 15.15 -1.46 7.14
C TYR A 19 16.03 -1.46 5.88
N LYS A 20 16.87 -2.50 5.74
CA LYS A 20 17.73 -2.68 4.57
C LYS A 20 17.05 -3.61 3.56
N TYR A 21 16.72 -3.06 2.41
CA TYR A 21 16.25 -3.86 1.28
C TYR A 21 17.40 -4.67 0.68
N HIS A 22 17.07 -5.78 0.01
CA HIS A 22 18.05 -6.69 -0.61
C HIS A 22 18.89 -6.00 -1.71
N GLU A 23 18.47 -4.82 -2.17
CA GLU A 23 19.13 -3.99 -3.20
C GLU A 23 19.99 -2.85 -2.62
N GLY A 24 20.19 -2.81 -1.29
CA GLY A 24 21.06 -1.82 -0.64
C GLY A 24 20.39 -0.50 -0.25
N TYR A 25 19.12 -0.30 -0.58
CA TYR A 25 18.34 0.83 -0.08
C TYR A 25 18.03 0.63 1.41
N THR A 26 18.46 1.60 2.22
CA THR A 26 18.11 1.66 3.64
C THR A 26 16.98 2.67 3.80
N HIS A 27 15.84 2.23 4.31
CA HIS A 27 14.71 3.10 4.62
C HIS A 27 14.62 3.29 6.13
N ASP A 28 14.51 4.55 6.54
CA ASP A 28 14.17 4.91 7.91
C ASP A 28 12.72 4.54 8.22
N CYS A 29 12.46 4.03 9.42
CA CYS A 29 11.15 3.59 9.83
C CYS A 29 10.12 4.73 9.74
N PHE A 30 10.51 5.98 10.03
CA PHE A 30 9.59 7.12 9.95
C PHE A 30 9.20 7.45 8.51
N THR A 31 10.09 7.20 7.55
CA THR A 31 9.81 7.43 6.13
C THR A 31 8.76 6.44 5.60
N LEU A 32 8.68 5.25 6.20
CA LEU A 32 7.74 4.20 5.81
C LEU A 32 6.39 4.27 6.55
N LEU A 33 6.30 5.00 7.67
CA LEU A 33 5.04 5.15 8.43
C LEU A 33 3.84 5.61 7.59
N PRO A 34 3.97 6.61 6.68
CA PRO A 34 2.85 7.00 5.82
C PRO A 34 2.39 5.87 4.89
N ALA A 35 3.32 5.07 4.36
CA ALA A 35 3.00 3.93 3.51
C ALA A 35 2.27 2.84 4.31
N VAL A 36 2.69 2.60 5.55
CA VAL A 36 2.02 1.68 6.47
C VAL A 36 0.59 2.14 6.79
N GLN A 37 0.39 3.42 7.10
CA GLN A 37 -0.94 3.99 7.34
C GLN A 37 -1.86 3.86 6.13
N LEU A 38 -1.33 4.10 4.93
CA LEU A 38 -2.08 3.95 3.71
C LEU A 38 -2.46 2.49 3.45
N SER A 39 -1.53 1.55 3.70
CA SER A 39 -1.81 0.11 3.58
C SER A 39 -2.93 -0.33 4.53
N TYR A 40 -2.90 0.10 5.80
CA TYR A 40 -3.96 -0.22 6.76
C TYR A 40 -5.33 0.28 6.30
N ASN A 41 -5.38 1.53 5.82
CA ASN A 41 -6.63 2.15 5.40
C ASN A 41 -7.25 1.49 4.16
N THR A 42 -6.43 0.86 3.32
CA THR A 42 -6.83 0.30 2.02
C THR A 42 -7.06 -1.21 2.06
N ILE A 43 -6.48 -1.92 3.03
CA ILE A 43 -6.65 -3.38 3.20
C ILE A 43 -8.06 -3.73 3.68
N GLN A 44 -8.60 -4.84 3.18
CA GLN A 44 -9.88 -5.37 3.64
C GLN A 44 -9.76 -5.92 5.07
N HIS A 45 -10.63 -5.44 5.96
CA HIS A 45 -10.64 -5.91 7.33
C HIS A 45 -11.31 -7.28 7.44
N SER A 46 -10.73 -8.18 8.23
CA SER A 46 -11.14 -9.59 8.33
C SER A 46 -12.58 -9.79 8.81
N THR A 47 -13.10 -8.92 9.68
CA THR A 47 -14.45 -9.06 10.25
C THR A 47 -15.54 -8.40 9.43
N THR A 48 -15.24 -7.27 8.78
CA THR A 48 -16.24 -6.46 8.04
C THR A 48 -16.18 -6.68 6.54
N GLY A 49 -15.10 -7.28 6.02
CA GLY A 49 -14.89 -7.49 4.58
C GLY A 49 -14.71 -6.19 3.78
N LYS A 50 -14.60 -5.04 4.45
CA LYS A 50 -14.47 -3.70 3.84
C LYS A 50 -13.20 -3.04 4.36
N SER A 51 -12.62 -2.13 3.56
CA SER A 51 -11.48 -1.34 4.01
C SER A 51 -11.91 -0.26 5.00
N PRO A 52 -11.06 0.11 5.98
CA PRO A 52 -11.37 1.19 6.91
C PRO A 52 -11.74 2.51 6.22
N SER A 53 -11.00 2.89 5.16
CA SER A 53 -11.28 4.13 4.44
C SER A 53 -12.65 4.11 3.73
N LEU A 54 -13.05 2.95 3.23
CA LEU A 54 -14.37 2.79 2.60
C LEU A 54 -15.49 2.93 3.63
N LEU A 55 -15.26 2.47 4.86
CA LEU A 55 -16.24 2.53 5.94
C LEU A 55 -16.34 3.93 6.55
N GLU A 56 -15.22 4.63 6.74
CA GLU A 56 -15.18 5.97 7.32
C GLU A 56 -15.54 7.07 6.31
N LYS A 57 -14.99 6.99 5.10
CA LYS A 57 -15.05 8.07 4.10
C LYS A 57 -15.94 7.75 2.91
N GLY A 58 -16.44 6.52 2.80
CA GLY A 58 -17.21 6.07 1.64
C GLY A 58 -16.38 5.84 0.37
N TRP A 59 -15.06 6.00 0.41
CA TRP A 59 -14.18 5.80 -0.74
C TRP A 59 -12.80 5.27 -0.33
N ASN A 60 -12.15 4.54 -1.23
CA ASN A 60 -10.80 4.03 -1.01
C ASN A 60 -9.79 4.90 -1.79
N PRO A 61 -8.78 5.50 -1.12
CA PRO A 61 -7.73 6.23 -1.82
C PRO A 61 -7.02 5.30 -2.80
N LEU A 62 -7.13 5.62 -4.09
CA LEU A 62 -6.41 4.93 -5.15
C LEU A 62 -4.98 5.45 -5.19
N PHE A 63 -4.00 4.56 -5.39
CA PHE A 63 -2.66 5.02 -5.71
C PHE A 63 -2.69 5.74 -7.06
N PRO A 64 -1.89 6.81 -7.25
CA PRO A 64 -1.79 7.49 -8.55
C PRO A 64 -1.47 6.52 -9.68
N VAL A 65 -0.66 5.49 -9.41
CA VAL A 65 -0.31 4.42 -10.35
C VAL A 65 -1.55 3.63 -10.79
N ASP A 66 -2.47 3.30 -9.88
CA ASP A 66 -3.72 2.60 -10.19
C ASP A 66 -4.67 3.46 -11.02
N HIS A 67 -4.61 4.78 -10.87
CA HIS A 67 -5.39 5.72 -11.67
C HIS A 67 -4.79 5.88 -13.08
N LEU A 68 -3.46 5.92 -13.19
CA LEU A 68 -2.75 6.05 -14.46
C LEU A 68 -2.85 4.77 -15.30
N LYS A 69 -2.73 3.58 -14.68
CA LYS A 69 -2.84 2.29 -15.39
C LYS A 69 -4.23 2.06 -16.01
N LYS A 70 -5.30 2.61 -15.41
CA LYS A 70 -6.68 2.50 -15.95
C LYS A 70 -6.89 3.21 -17.29
N LYS A 71 -6.03 4.17 -17.65
CA LYS A 71 -6.17 5.02 -18.84
C LYS A 71 -5.13 4.75 -19.93
N LEU A 72 -4.34 3.68 -19.81
CA LEU A 72 -3.45 3.27 -20.89
C LEU A 72 -4.32 2.71 -22.03
N LEU A 73 -4.63 3.56 -23.00
CA LEU A 73 -5.12 3.12 -24.30
C LEU A 73 -4.07 2.18 -24.87
N THR A 74 -4.43 0.93 -25.14
CA THR A 74 -3.58 -0.02 -25.87
C THR A 74 -3.53 0.42 -27.34
N ILE A 75 -2.68 1.41 -27.61
CA ILE A 75 -2.48 1.97 -28.96
C ILE A 75 -1.67 0.99 -29.83
N HIS A 76 -0.90 0.10 -29.20
CA HIS A 76 -0.03 -0.86 -29.86
C HIS A 76 -0.01 -2.20 -29.10
N PRO A 77 0.07 -3.37 -29.77
CA PRO A 77 0.07 -4.69 -29.12
C PRO A 77 1.14 -4.83 -28.02
N THR A 78 2.31 -4.22 -28.20
CA THR A 78 3.44 -4.24 -27.26
C THR A 78 3.24 -3.34 -26.03
N ALA A 79 2.25 -2.44 -26.03
CA ALA A 79 1.94 -1.59 -24.88
C ALA A 79 1.36 -2.41 -23.71
N LYS A 80 0.84 -3.61 -23.99
CA LYS A 80 0.30 -4.52 -22.98
C LYS A 80 1.41 -5.06 -22.08
N ASP A 81 2.53 -5.49 -22.67
CA ASP A 81 3.69 -6.03 -21.95
C ASP A 81 4.37 -4.96 -21.06
N PHE A 82 4.28 -3.69 -21.44
CA PHE A 82 4.82 -2.57 -20.66
C PHE A 82 3.96 -2.22 -19.44
N GLY A 83 2.66 -2.53 -19.48
CA GLY A 83 1.74 -2.29 -18.37
C GLY A 83 1.85 -3.32 -17.24
N ASP A 84 2.34 -4.51 -17.58
CA ASP A 84 2.54 -5.65 -16.67
C ASP A 84 3.96 -5.68 -16.04
N MET A 85 4.87 -4.82 -16.50
CA MET A 85 6.08 -4.43 -15.76
C MET A 85 5.76 -3.46 -14.62
#